data_AF-A0A7W0A5X4-F1
#
_entry.id   AF-A0A7W0A5X4-F1
#
_cell.length_a   1.000
_cell.length_b   1.000
_cell.length_c   1.000
_cell.angle_alpha   90.00
_cell.angle_beta   90.00
_cell.angle_gamma   90.00
#
_symmetry.space_group_name_H-M   'P 1'
#
loop_
_entity.id
_entity.type
_entity.pdbx_description
1 polymer ?
#
loop_
_entity_poly.entity_id
_entity_poly.type
_entity_poly.pdbx_seq_one_letter_code
_entity_poly.pdbx_strand_id
1 'polypeptide(L)' 'MDIYLELLDVRPIDDERVFLNIHASGRGRASGAPAEMDVWDIWTLRDGMIYRRQTFFDHAEALEAAGLSE' A
#
# COMPACT_ATOMS: atom_id res chain seq x y z
N MET A 1 5.93 -4.49 18.34
CA MET A 1 6.11 -5.07 17.00
C MET A 1 6.45 -3.89 16.16
N ASP A 2 7.72 -3.80 15.76
CA ASP A 2 8.21 -2.64 15.06
C ASP A 2 8.01 -2.94 13.58
N ILE A 3 6.99 -2.30 13.01
CA ILE A 3 6.76 -2.27 11.57
C ILE A 3 7.12 -0.86 11.12
N TYR A 4 8.01 -0.77 10.15
CA TYR A 4 8.35 0.48 9.48
C TYR A 4 7.72 0.45 8.10
N LEU A 5 7.04 1.53 7.76
CA LEU A 5 6.44 1.73 6.45
C LEU A 5 7.11 2.95 5.83
N GLU A 6 7.68 2.78 4.65
CA GLU A 6 8.21 3.85 3.83
C GLU A 6 7.32 4.00 2.61
N LEU A 7 6.81 5.22 2.37
CA LEU A 7 6.04 5.53 1.17
C LEU A 7 7.02 5.85 0.04
N LEU A 8 7.13 4.94 -0.91
CA LEU A 8 8.02 5.07 -2.06
C LEU A 8 7.38 5.87 -3.20
N ASP A 9 6.07 5.72 -3.39
CA ASP A 9 5.28 6.49 -4.35
C ASP A 9 3.90 6.77 -3.76
N VAL A 10 3.36 7.96 -4.04
CA VAL A 10 2.01 8.37 -3.65
C VAL A 10 1.43 9.20 -4.78
N ARG A 11 0.31 8.76 -5.33
CA ARG A 11 -0.36 9.47 -6.41
C ARG A 11 -1.88 9.44 -6.28
N PRO A 12 -2.57 10.56 -6.53
CA PRO A 12 -4.02 10.56 -6.58
C PRO A 12 -4.50 9.72 -7.78
N ILE A 13 -5.57 8.94 -7.57
CA ILE A 13 -6.37 8.32 -8.63
C ILE A 13 -7.52 9.27 -8.97
N ASP A 14 -8.25 9.72 -7.95
CA ASP A 14 -9.34 10.70 -8.01
C ASP A 14 -9.48 11.41 -6.66
N ASP A 15 -10.56 12.17 -6.45
CA ASP A 15 -10.81 12.94 -5.22
C ASP A 15 -10.91 12.09 -3.94
N GLU A 16 -11.26 10.81 -4.07
CA GLU A 16 -11.46 9.89 -2.95
C GLU A 16 -10.43 8.76 -2.92
N ARG A 17 -9.62 8.57 -3.96
CA ARG A 17 -8.69 7.44 -4.07
C ARG A 17 -7.25 7.88 -4.27
N VAL A 18 -6.35 7.21 -3.55
CA VAL A 18 -4.90 7.35 -3.68
C VAL A 18 -4.29 5.97 -3.92
N PHE A 19 -3.34 5.93 -4.85
CA PHE A 19 -2.45 4.81 -5.08
C PHE A 19 -1.14 5.05 -4.32
N LEU A 20 -0.63 4.01 -3.64
CA LEU A 20 0.62 4.05 -2.90
C LEU A 20 1.50 2.86 -3.28
N ASN A 21 2.80 3.09 -3.36
CA ASN A 21 3.81 2.04 -3.26
C ASN A 21 4.47 2.14 -1.88
N ILE A 22 4.47 1.05 -1.11
CA ILE A 22 4.92 1.04 0.28
C ILE A 22 5.99 -0.04 0.44
N HIS A 23 7.16 0.34 0.92
CA HIS A 23 8.15 -0.61 1.44
C HIS A 23 7.85 -0.86 2.93
N ALA A 24 7.49 -2.08 3.26
CA ALA A 24 7.20 -2.51 4.63
C ALA A 24 8.34 -3.39 5.15
N SER A 25 8.88 -3.05 6.32
CA SER A 25 9.89 -3.87 7.00
C SER A 25 9.57 -4.07 8.48
N GLY A 26 10.04 -5.18 9.04
CA GLY A 26 9.83 -5.47 10.45
C GLY A 26 10.37 -6.84 10.86
N ARG A 27 9.87 -7.33 12.01
CA ARG A 27 10.22 -8.65 12.54
C ARG A 27 8.98 -9.46 12.90
N GLY A 28 9.01 -10.75 12.55
CA GLY A 28 7.97 -11.70 12.89
C GLY A 28 7.82 -11.80 14.41
N ARG A 29 6.60 -11.56 14.92
CA ARG A 29 6.34 -11.48 16.37
C ARG A 29 6.75 -12.74 17.14
N ALA A 30 6.56 -13.92 16.56
CA ALA A 30 6.85 -15.20 17.21
C ALA A 30 8.30 -15.66 17.03
N SER A 31 8.91 -15.41 15.86
CA SER A 31 10.23 -15.94 15.50
C SER A 31 11.36 -14.92 15.65
N GLY A 32 11.05 -13.62 15.71
CA GLY A 32 12.02 -12.55 15.61
C GLY A 32 12.70 -12.42 14.23
N ALA A 33 12.33 -13.25 13.26
CA ALA A 33 12.92 -13.25 11.93
C ALA A 33 12.64 -11.92 11.20
N PRO A 34 13.63 -11.33 10.51
CA PRO A 34 13.42 -10.14 9.70
C PRO A 34 12.48 -10.46 8.53
N ALA A 35 11.62 -9.50 8.18
CA ALA A 35 10.77 -9.55 7.01
C ALA A 35 10.71 -8.17 6.36
N GLU A 36 10.76 -8.15 5.03
CA GLU A 36 10.57 -6.97 4.22
C GLU A 36 9.75 -7.33 2.98
N MET A 37 8.95 -6.39 2.48
CA MET A 37 8.17 -6.53 1.25
C MET A 37 7.79 -5.17 0.70
N ASP A 38 7.69 -5.09 -0.62
CA ASP A 38 6.99 -4.01 -1.29
C ASP A 38 5.52 -4.40 -1.48
N VAL A 39 4.62 -3.46 -1.25
CA VAL A 39 3.19 -3.61 -1.51
C VAL A 39 2.63 -2.38 -2.18
N TRP A 40 1.63 -2.59 -3.03
CA TRP A 40 0.90 -1.52 -3.68
C TRP A 40 -0.49 -1.44 -3.08
N ASP A 41 -0.85 -0.25 -2.61
CA ASP A 41 -2.10 -0.01 -1.92
C ASP A 41 -2.98 0.95 -2.73
N ILE A 42 -4.28 0.67 -2.77
CA ILE A 42 -5.31 1.65 -3.12
C ILE A 42 -6.07 1.99 -1.85
N TRP A 43 -5.92 3.23 -1.41
CA TRP A 43 -6.67 3.77 -0.28
C TRP A 43 -7.86 4.54 -0.80
N THR A 44 -9.04 4.21 -0.31
CA THR A 44 -10.24 5.01 -0.53
C THR A 44 -10.59 5.78 0.74
N LEU A 45 -10.79 7.07 0.56
CA LEU A 45 -11.03 8.08 1.57
C LEU A 45 -12.51 8.41 1.60
N ARG A 46 -13.05 8.62 2.80
CA ARG A 46 -14.38 9.17 3.04
C ARG A 46 -14.28 10.11 4.22
N ASP A 47 -14.76 11.34 4.04
CA ASP A 47 -14.68 12.39 5.06
C ASP A 47 -13.25 12.60 5.60
N GLY A 48 -12.25 12.54 4.69
CA GLY A 48 -10.83 12.71 5.01
C GLY A 48 -10.15 11.52 5.69
N MET A 49 -10.87 10.39 5.87
CA MET A 49 -10.39 9.20 6.56
C MET A 49 -10.33 8.01 5.62
N ILE A 50 -9.35 7.12 5.80
CA ILE A 50 -9.26 5.87 5.01
C ILE A 50 -10.44 4.96 5.41
N TYR A 51 -11.38 4.74 4.49
CA TYR A 51 -12.52 3.85 4.69
C TYR A 51 -12.24 2.43 4.16
N ARG A 52 -11.40 2.32 3.13
CA ARG A 52 -11.02 1.04 2.52
C ARG A 52 -9.57 1.07 2.11
N ARG A 53 -8.91 -0.07 2.33
CA ARG A 53 -7.57 -0.37 1.83
C ARG A 53 -7.64 -1.65 1.00
N GLN A 54 -7.04 -1.62 -0.18
CA GLN A 54 -6.83 -2.79 -1.02
C GLN A 54 -5.32 -2.91 -1.24
N THR A 55 -4.74 -4.03 -0.80
CA THR A 55 -3.30 -4.28 -0.87
C THR A 55 -3.03 -5.34 -1.93
N PHE A 56 -2.12 -5.04 -2.82
CA PHE A 56 -1.65 -5.89 -3.92
C PHE A 56 -0.16 -6.17 -3.73
N PHE A 57 0.26 -7.39 -4.07
CA PHE A 57 1.66 -7.81 -4.03
C PHE A 57 2.30 -7.82 -5.43
N ASP A 58 1.52 -7.48 -6.46
CA ASP A 58 1.98 -7.29 -7.82
C ASP A 58 1.65 -5.86 -8.27
N HIS A 59 2.64 -5.20 -8.86
CA HIS A 59 2.51 -3.82 -9.30
C HIS A 59 1.49 -3.67 -10.44
N ALA A 60 1.50 -4.58 -11.41
CA ALA A 60 0.64 -4.48 -12.58
C ALA A 60 -0.83 -4.68 -12.18
N GLU A 61 -1.12 -5.67 -11.33
CA GLU A 61 -2.48 -5.87 -10.78
C GLU A 61 -2.99 -4.62 -10.05
N ALA A 62 -2.11 -3.94 -9.29
CA ALA A 62 -2.45 -2.72 -8.59
C ALA A 62 -2.76 -1.56 -9.55
N LEU A 63 -1.97 -1.42 -10.63
CA LEU A 63 -2.18 -0.41 -11.66
C LEU A 63 -3.51 -0.63 -12.40
N GLU A 64 -3.81 -1.87 -12.77
CA GLU A 64 -5.08 -2.22 -13.40
C GLU A 64 -6.27 -1.91 -12.46
N ALA A 65 -6.19 -2.33 -11.20
CA ALA A 65 -7.23 -2.06 -10.21
C ALA A 65 -7.42 -0.55 -9.93
N ALA A 66 -6.36 0.23 -10.08
CA ALA A 66 -6.40 1.69 -9.95
C ALA A 66 -6.94 2.39 -11.21
N GLY A 67 -7.05 1.69 -12.34
CA GLY A 67 -7.36 2.28 -13.64
C GLY A 67 -6.21 3.15 -14.18
N LEU A 68 -4.97 2.80 -13.84
CA LEU A 68 -3.75 3.54 -14.18
C LEU A 68 -2.78 2.74 -15.07
N SER A 69 -3.22 1.59 -15.58
CA SER A 69 -2.55 0.88 -16.68
C SER A 69 -2.63 1.70 -17.98
N GLU A 70 -1.58 1.64 -18.81
CA GLU A 70 -1.52 2.32 -20.13
C GLU A 70 -2.59 1.85 -21.13
#